data_AF-A0A849WCR0-F1
#
_entry.id   AF-A0A849WCR0-F1
#
_cell.length_a   1.000
_cell.length_b   1.000
_cell.length_c   1.000
_cell.angle_alpha   90.00
_cell.angle_beta   90.00
_cell.angle_gamma   90.00
#
_symmetry.space_group_name_H-M   'P 1'
#
loop_
_entity.id
_entity.type
_entity.pdbx_description
1 polymer ?
#
loop_
_entity_poly.entity_id
_entity_poly.type
_entity_poly.pdbx_seq_one_letter_code
_entity_poly.pdbx_strand_id
1 'polypeptide(L)'
;MSDIIQEALQEIFVALTTRWRKENGVLAIGVSRKQLLKAGSIEPAVLEDLLKKLKENISSLGLELLEYLYEGESWYAIRSSYVAPADLKSEEEAVLAIIIAHIESIKESKKEAPLANIKKKLVGGKYFSEYQFDRILRNLEQSGYIERKKNNLAYSPRTLIELPEDARKHICEESSRLIF
;
A
#
# COMPACT_ATOMS: atom_id res chain seq x y z
N MET A 1 32.86 6.36 -14.63
CA MET A 1 31.70 7.23 -14.34
C MET A 1 30.38 6.58 -14.75
N SER A 2 30.30 5.90 -15.91
CA SER A 2 29.15 5.07 -16.29
C SER A 2 28.86 3.96 -15.28
N ASP A 3 29.91 3.27 -14.83
CA ASP A 3 29.78 2.04 -14.06
C ASP A 3 29.25 2.30 -12.64
N ILE A 4 29.71 3.38 -12.01
CA ILE A 4 29.22 3.83 -10.69
C ILE A 4 27.73 4.19 -10.74
N ILE A 5 27.29 4.89 -11.79
CA ILE A 5 25.87 5.25 -11.96
C ILE A 5 25.05 3.99 -12.21
N GLN A 6 25.58 3.04 -12.99
CA GLN A 6 24.91 1.79 -13.28
C GLN A 6 24.78 0.88 -12.04
N GLU A 7 25.82 0.77 -11.23
CA GLU A 7 25.81 0.07 -9.94
C GLU A 7 24.78 0.70 -8.99
N ALA A 8 24.78 2.03 -8.85
CA ALA A 8 23.79 2.73 -8.03
C ALA A 8 22.34 2.49 -8.51
N LEU A 9 22.12 2.47 -9.83
CA LEU A 9 20.80 2.16 -10.40
C LEU A 9 20.36 0.71 -10.11
N GLN A 10 21.30 -0.25 -10.14
CA GLN A 10 21.02 -1.64 -9.80
C GLN A 10 20.67 -1.80 -8.31
N GLU A 11 21.44 -1.17 -7.42
CA GLU A 11 21.18 -1.21 -5.99
C GLU A 11 19.82 -0.59 -5.64
N ILE A 12 19.50 0.57 -6.24
CA ILE A 12 18.19 1.19 -6.07
C ILE A 12 17.10 0.27 -6.63
N PHE A 13 17.27 -0.30 -7.82
CA PHE A 13 16.28 -1.21 -8.38
C PHE A 13 15.98 -2.39 -7.45
N VAL A 14 17.02 -3.02 -6.90
CA VAL A 14 16.87 -4.10 -5.91
C VAL A 14 16.14 -3.58 -4.67
N ALA A 15 16.58 -2.47 -4.10
CA ALA A 15 15.96 -1.86 -2.94
C ALA A 15 14.45 -1.62 -3.14
N LEU A 16 14.07 -1.01 -4.27
CA LEU A 16 12.69 -0.64 -4.56
C LEU A 16 11.79 -1.82 -4.95
N THR A 17 12.36 -2.98 -5.30
CA THR A 17 11.61 -4.22 -5.56
C THR A 17 11.47 -5.11 -4.31
N THR A 18 12.21 -4.82 -3.24
CA THR A 18 12.18 -5.65 -2.03
C THR A 18 10.81 -5.66 -1.34
N ARG A 19 10.49 -6.79 -0.74
CA ARG A 19 9.34 -6.98 0.16
C ARG A 19 9.83 -7.63 1.43
N TRP A 20 9.53 -7.03 2.57
CA TRP A 20 10.04 -7.49 3.85
C TRP A 20 9.04 -7.19 4.97
N ARG A 21 9.24 -7.78 6.13
CA ARG A 21 8.38 -7.57 7.31
C ARG A 21 9.12 -6.71 8.31
N LYS A 22 8.48 -5.63 8.76
CA LYS A 22 8.94 -4.84 9.91
C LYS A 22 8.94 -5.71 11.17
N GLU A 23 9.61 -5.25 12.22
CA GLU A 23 9.66 -5.96 13.52
C GLU A 23 8.27 -6.22 14.11
N ASN A 24 7.29 -5.36 13.83
CA ASN A 24 5.90 -5.53 14.24
C ASN A 24 5.08 -6.48 13.32
N GLY A 25 5.71 -7.14 12.34
CA GLY A 25 5.07 -8.07 11.41
C GLY A 25 4.35 -7.41 10.23
N VAL A 26 4.37 -6.08 10.12
CA VAL A 26 3.71 -5.36 9.01
C VAL A 26 4.55 -5.47 7.73
N LEU A 27 3.88 -5.69 6.60
CA LEU A 27 4.54 -5.73 5.29
C LEU A 27 5.07 -4.34 4.92
N ALA A 28 6.33 -4.29 4.52
CA ALA A 28 6.93 -3.15 3.84
C ALA A 28 7.30 -3.56 2.41
N ILE A 29 7.10 -2.65 1.46
CA ILE A 29 7.39 -2.85 0.05
C ILE A 29 8.23 -1.67 -0.43
N GLY A 30 9.40 -1.94 -0.99
CA GLY A 30 10.36 -0.91 -1.34
C GLY A 30 10.98 -0.23 -0.11
N VAL A 31 11.34 1.04 -0.26
CA VAL A 31 12.18 1.78 0.71
C VAL A 31 11.71 3.22 0.88
N SER A 32 11.83 3.74 2.10
CA SER A 32 11.49 5.12 2.40
C SER A 32 12.52 6.12 1.84
N ARG A 33 12.09 7.34 1.53
CA ARG A 33 12.99 8.41 1.05
C ARG A 33 14.14 8.64 2.02
N LYS A 34 13.88 8.69 3.33
CA LYS A 34 14.96 8.91 4.32
C LYS A 34 15.95 7.76 4.35
N GLN A 35 15.48 6.52 4.18
CA GLN A 35 16.36 5.35 4.13
C GLN A 35 17.27 5.39 2.90
N LEU A 36 16.77 5.75 1.72
CA LEU A 36 17.58 5.92 0.51
C LEU A 36 18.66 6.99 0.68
N LEU A 37 18.27 8.17 1.19
CA LEU A 37 19.21 9.28 1.42
C LEU A 37 20.30 8.90 2.45
N LYS A 38 19.92 8.20 3.52
CA LYS A 38 20.84 7.80 4.59
C LYS A 38 21.77 6.67 4.17
N ALA A 39 21.26 5.64 3.50
CA ALA A 39 22.01 4.43 3.18
C ALA A 39 23.15 4.70 2.18
N GLY A 40 22.92 5.56 1.19
CA GLY A 40 23.94 5.88 0.19
C GLY A 40 24.67 7.21 0.43
N SER A 41 24.41 7.92 1.55
CA SER A 41 24.87 9.30 1.76
C SER A 41 24.62 10.19 0.53
N ILE A 42 23.46 10.00 -0.09
CA ILE A 42 23.11 10.58 -1.39
C ILE A 42 22.47 11.94 -1.15
N GLU A 43 22.92 12.96 -1.88
CA GLU A 43 22.25 14.26 -1.88
C GLU A 43 20.84 14.16 -2.50
N PRO A 44 19.85 14.91 -2.01
CA PRO A 44 18.48 14.84 -2.52
C PRO A 44 18.37 14.99 -4.05
N ALA A 45 19.14 15.90 -4.65
CA ALA A 45 19.12 16.12 -6.09
C ALA A 45 19.63 14.88 -6.87
N VAL A 46 20.66 14.21 -6.36
CA VAL A 46 21.23 13.01 -6.98
C VAL A 46 20.22 11.86 -6.91
N LEU A 47 19.49 11.73 -5.80
CA LEU A 47 18.43 10.73 -5.69
C LEU A 47 17.33 10.95 -6.74
N GLU A 48 16.88 12.19 -6.95
CA GLU A 48 15.87 12.50 -7.98
C GLU A 48 16.34 12.11 -9.39
N ASP A 49 17.60 12.44 -9.72
CA ASP A 49 18.18 12.10 -11.02
C ASP A 49 18.29 10.58 -11.22
N LEU A 50 18.66 9.83 -10.17
CA LEU A 50 18.71 8.37 -10.20
C LEU A 50 17.31 7.76 -10.37
N LEU A 51 16.32 8.24 -9.63
CA LEU A 51 14.93 7.77 -9.75
C LEU A 51 14.36 8.07 -11.14
N LYS A 52 14.66 9.24 -11.71
CA LYS A 52 14.25 9.59 -13.08
C LYS A 52 14.86 8.65 -14.12
N LYS A 53 16.18 8.43 -14.07
CA LYS A 53 16.87 7.49 -14.97
C LYS A 53 16.35 6.06 -14.80
N LEU A 54 16.08 5.64 -13.56
CA LEU A 54 15.52 4.33 -13.29
C LEU A 54 14.14 4.17 -13.92
N LYS A 55 13.27 5.17 -13.76
CA LYS A 55 11.92 5.20 -14.36
C LYS A 55 11.99 5.07 -15.89
N GLU A 56 12.90 5.80 -16.53
CA GLU A 56 13.12 5.71 -17.99
C GLU A 56 13.54 4.28 -18.38
N ASN A 57 14.49 3.69 -17.66
CA ASN A 57 15.02 2.35 -17.95
C ASN A 57 13.98 1.23 -17.80
N ILE A 58 13.15 1.29 -16.74
CA ILE A 58 12.23 0.19 -16.42
C ILE A 58 10.89 0.28 -17.16
N SER A 59 10.52 1.45 -17.69
CA SER A 59 9.23 1.69 -18.34
C SER A 59 8.94 0.73 -19.50
N SER A 60 9.96 0.46 -20.32
CA SER A 60 9.88 -0.48 -21.46
C SER A 60 9.65 -1.94 -21.04
N LEU A 61 9.93 -2.28 -19.79
CA LEU A 61 9.78 -3.63 -19.23
C LEU A 61 8.38 -3.88 -18.66
N GLY A 62 7.45 -2.91 -18.80
CA GLY A 62 6.15 -2.98 -18.14
C GLY A 62 6.25 -2.90 -16.62
N LEU A 63 7.21 -2.10 -16.14
CA LEU A 63 7.41 -1.79 -14.73
C LEU A 63 7.19 -0.30 -14.50
N GLU A 64 6.66 0.02 -13.33
CA GLU A 64 6.35 1.37 -12.88
C GLU A 64 7.06 1.66 -11.56
N LEU A 65 7.81 2.76 -11.54
CA LEU A 65 8.26 3.38 -10.31
C LEU A 65 7.09 4.18 -9.71
N LEU A 66 6.73 3.83 -8.47
CA LEU A 66 5.69 4.50 -7.70
C LEU A 66 6.28 5.23 -6.50
N GLU A 67 5.72 6.40 -6.22
CA GLU A 67 5.83 7.07 -4.94
C GLU A 67 4.50 6.92 -4.20
N TYR A 68 4.54 6.56 -2.92
CA TYR A 68 3.35 6.50 -2.07
C TYR A 68 3.66 6.99 -0.66
N LEU A 69 2.66 7.58 0.02
CA LEU A 69 2.81 8.10 1.38
C LEU A 69 2.43 7.01 2.39
N TYR A 70 3.37 6.61 3.25
CA TYR A 70 3.13 5.62 4.31
C TYR A 70 3.78 6.07 5.61
N GLU A 71 3.00 6.04 6.71
CA GLU A 71 3.39 6.55 8.04
C GLU A 71 3.91 8.00 8.03
N GLY A 72 3.36 8.83 7.13
CA GLY A 72 3.75 10.24 7.01
C GLY A 72 5.09 10.46 6.29
N GLU A 73 5.61 9.45 5.61
CA GLU A 73 6.83 9.52 4.83
C GLU A 73 6.61 9.08 3.38
N SER A 74 7.33 9.68 2.43
CA SER A 74 7.36 9.20 1.04
C SER A 74 8.15 7.90 0.94
N TRP A 75 7.54 6.90 0.32
CA TRP A 75 8.15 5.62 0.00
C TRP A 75 8.17 5.43 -1.50
N TYR A 76 9.19 4.71 -1.97
CA TYR A 76 9.34 4.34 -3.37
C TYR A 76 9.27 2.84 -3.50
N ALA A 77 8.55 2.36 -4.53
CA ALA A 77 8.46 0.95 -4.87
C ALA A 77 8.37 0.78 -6.38
N ILE A 78 8.80 -0.38 -6.87
CA ILE A 78 8.58 -0.80 -8.25
C ILE A 78 7.46 -1.84 -8.28
N ARG A 79 6.46 -1.62 -9.13
CA ARG A 79 5.42 -2.61 -9.47
C ARG A 79 5.45 -2.94 -10.95
N SER A 80 4.77 -4.00 -11.36
CA SER A 80 4.47 -4.20 -12.77
C SER A 80 3.24 -3.37 -13.19
N SER A 81 3.28 -2.83 -14.41
CA SER A 81 2.17 -2.13 -15.07
C SER A 81 1.02 -3.07 -15.43
N TYR A 82 1.29 -4.38 -15.51
CA TYR A 82 0.31 -5.39 -15.91
C TYR A 82 -0.34 -6.10 -14.70
N VAL A 83 -0.13 -5.59 -13.48
CA VAL A 83 -0.65 -6.24 -12.27
C VAL A 83 -2.18 -6.13 -12.24
N ALA A 84 -2.83 -7.28 -12.41
CA ALA A 84 -4.14 -7.51 -11.81
C ALA A 84 -3.96 -7.58 -10.28
N PRO A 85 -4.71 -6.79 -9.48
CA PRO A 85 -4.74 -6.94 -8.03
C PRO A 85 -5.12 -8.39 -7.63
N ALA A 86 -4.63 -8.80 -6.46
CA ALA A 86 -4.27 -10.17 -6.09
C ALA A 86 -5.38 -11.23 -5.97
N ASP A 87 -4.92 -12.46 -5.67
CA ASP A 87 -5.58 -13.68 -5.17
C ASP A 87 -6.51 -13.49 -3.93
N LEU A 88 -7.17 -12.33 -3.79
CA LEU A 88 -8.21 -12.14 -2.80
C LEU A 88 -9.46 -12.89 -3.25
N LYS A 89 -10.11 -13.55 -2.29
CA LYS A 89 -11.46 -14.09 -2.52
C LYS A 89 -12.46 -12.93 -2.56
N SER A 90 -13.58 -13.12 -3.24
CA SER A 90 -14.63 -12.08 -3.34
C SER A 90 -15.11 -11.55 -1.98
N GLU A 91 -15.13 -12.39 -0.94
CA GLU A 91 -15.45 -11.96 0.43
C GLU A 91 -14.39 -11.00 1.00
N GLU A 92 -13.11 -11.25 0.70
CA GLU A 92 -11.98 -10.44 1.15
C GLU A 92 -11.93 -9.11 0.40
N GLU A 93 -12.21 -9.13 -0.92
CA GLU A 93 -12.37 -7.92 -1.74
C GLU A 93 -13.50 -7.04 -1.22
N ALA A 94 -14.67 -7.62 -0.92
CA ALA A 94 -15.82 -6.89 -0.40
C ALA A 94 -15.52 -6.24 0.96
N VAL A 95 -14.87 -6.98 1.88
CA VAL A 95 -14.46 -6.42 3.18
C VAL A 95 -13.41 -5.34 3.00
N LEU A 96 -12.43 -5.53 2.12
CA LEU A 96 -11.41 -4.52 1.81
C LEU A 96 -12.04 -3.23 1.25
N ALA A 97 -13.00 -3.35 0.33
CA ALA A 97 -13.72 -2.21 -0.23
C ALA A 97 -14.46 -1.40 0.87
N ILE A 98 -15.09 -2.08 1.83
CA ILE A 98 -15.75 -1.44 2.96
C ILE A 98 -14.74 -0.74 3.88
N ILE A 99 -13.58 -1.35 4.14
CA ILE A 99 -12.51 -0.74 4.93
C ILE A 99 -12.02 0.53 4.23
N ILE A 100 -11.76 0.47 2.92
CA ILE A 100 -11.36 1.61 2.09
C ILE A 100 -12.40 2.72 2.17
N ALA A 101 -13.68 2.42 1.96
CA ALA A 101 -14.75 3.41 2.02
C ALA A 101 -14.82 4.11 3.40
N HIS A 102 -14.64 3.35 4.50
CA HIS A 102 -14.60 3.96 5.84
C HIS A 102 -13.38 4.86 6.03
N ILE A 103 -12.19 4.41 5.61
CA ILE A 103 -10.97 5.20 5.75
C ILE A 103 -11.03 6.47 4.88
N GLU A 104 -11.48 6.38 3.63
CA GLU A 104 -11.61 7.55 2.74
C GLU A 104 -12.70 8.53 3.20
N SER A 105 -13.74 8.06 3.90
CA SER A 105 -14.79 8.93 4.46
C SER A 105 -14.31 9.82 5.62
N ILE A 106 -13.15 9.50 6.21
CA ILE A 106 -12.60 10.23 7.36
C ILE A 106 -11.78 11.42 6.85
N LYS A 107 -12.19 12.62 7.27
CA LYS A 107 -11.52 13.88 6.90
C LYS A 107 -10.19 14.13 7.61
N GLU A 108 -9.80 13.25 8.53
CA GLU A 108 -8.60 13.41 9.34
C GLU A 108 -7.32 13.04 8.59
N SER A 109 -6.21 13.67 8.99
CA SER A 109 -4.89 13.49 8.38
C SER A 109 -4.30 12.08 8.57
N LYS A 110 -4.73 11.34 9.60
CA LYS A 110 -4.17 10.01 9.88
C LYS A 110 -4.83 8.86 9.11
N LYS A 111 -5.98 9.09 8.44
CA LYS A 111 -6.71 8.08 7.65
C LYS A 111 -6.75 6.69 8.31
N GLU A 112 -7.34 6.60 9.50
CA GLU A 112 -7.55 5.35 10.22
C GLU A 112 -9.03 5.18 10.56
N ALA A 113 -9.59 3.98 10.35
CA ALA A 113 -10.99 3.69 10.63
C ALA A 113 -11.15 2.87 11.92
N PRO A 114 -12.07 3.23 12.83
CA PRO A 114 -12.35 2.42 14.02
C PRO A 114 -12.85 1.03 13.63
N LEU A 115 -12.18 -0.02 14.12
CA LEU A 115 -12.55 -1.41 13.88
C LEU A 115 -13.98 -1.71 14.33
N ALA A 116 -14.42 -1.09 15.43
CA ALA A 116 -15.78 -1.22 15.95
C ALA A 116 -16.84 -0.79 14.93
N ASN A 117 -16.58 0.25 14.13
CA ASN A 117 -17.55 0.75 13.14
C ASN A 117 -17.71 -0.26 12.00
N ILE A 118 -16.58 -0.77 11.50
CA ILE A 118 -16.56 -1.76 10.42
C ILE A 118 -17.20 -3.08 10.89
N LYS A 119 -16.86 -3.53 12.11
CA LYS A 119 -17.45 -4.73 12.74
C LYS A 119 -18.96 -4.56 12.95
N LYS A 120 -19.42 -3.42 13.46
CA LYS A 120 -20.86 -3.13 13.62
C LYS A 120 -21.59 -3.21 12.28
N LYS A 121 -21.00 -2.67 11.21
CA LYS A 121 -21.62 -2.69 9.88
C LYS A 121 -21.70 -4.12 9.31
N LEU A 122 -20.59 -4.85 9.34
CA LEU A 122 -20.49 -6.17 8.69
C LEU A 122 -21.11 -7.31 9.51
N VAL A 123 -20.79 -7.37 10.80
CA VAL A 123 -21.29 -8.42 11.69
C VAL A 123 -22.67 -8.07 12.24
N GLY A 124 -22.87 -6.82 12.67
CA GLY A 124 -24.18 -6.35 13.16
C GLY A 124 -25.24 -6.30 12.05
N GLY A 125 -24.83 -6.03 10.82
CA GLY A 125 -25.68 -6.14 9.62
C GLY A 125 -25.93 -7.57 9.15
N LYS A 126 -25.37 -8.59 9.83
CA LYS A 126 -25.49 -10.02 9.49
C LYS A 126 -24.95 -10.42 8.11
N TYR A 127 -24.03 -9.63 7.55
CA TYR A 127 -23.34 -9.99 6.29
C TYR A 127 -22.28 -11.07 6.52
N PHE A 128 -21.63 -11.05 7.69
CA PHE A 128 -20.64 -12.06 8.08
C PHE A 128 -20.84 -12.46 9.55
N SER A 129 -20.49 -13.70 9.88
CA SER A 129 -20.25 -14.09 11.27
C SER A 129 -18.98 -13.43 11.82
N GLU A 130 -18.89 -13.31 13.14
CA GLU A 130 -17.71 -12.77 13.81
C GLU A 130 -16.44 -13.56 13.45
N TYR A 131 -16.55 -14.90 13.40
CA TYR A 131 -15.45 -15.77 12.98
C TYR A 131 -14.99 -15.51 11.54
N GLN A 132 -15.93 -15.39 10.59
CA GLN A 132 -15.60 -15.10 9.19
C GLN A 132 -14.90 -13.75 9.05
N PHE A 133 -15.44 -12.73 9.72
CA PHE A 133 -14.87 -11.37 9.71
C PHE A 133 -13.44 -11.37 10.26
N ASP A 134 -13.20 -12.00 11.42
CA ASP A 134 -11.86 -12.04 12.01
C ASP A 134 -10.86 -12.85 11.17
N ARG A 135 -11.31 -13.90 10.49
CA ARG A 135 -10.50 -14.65 9.52
C ARG A 135 -10.13 -13.77 8.32
N ILE A 136 -11.10 -13.09 7.71
CA ILE A 136 -10.87 -12.22 6.54
C ILE A 136 -9.88 -11.10 6.91
N LEU A 137 -10.08 -10.43 8.05
CA LEU A 137 -9.16 -9.38 8.48
C LEU A 137 -7.73 -9.90 8.69
N ARG A 138 -7.55 -11.10 9.25
CA ARG A 138 -6.23 -11.73 9.37
C ARG A 138 -5.60 -11.98 7.99
N ASN A 139 -6.38 -12.46 7.03
CA ASN A 139 -5.89 -12.70 5.66
C ASN A 139 -5.49 -11.40 4.96
N LEU A 140 -6.28 -10.33 5.10
CA LEU A 140 -5.98 -9.02 4.53
C LEU A 140 -4.72 -8.40 5.15
N GLU A 141 -4.52 -8.58 6.45
CA GLU A 141 -3.32 -8.13 7.18
C GLU A 141 -2.07 -8.93 6.78
N GLN A 142 -2.19 -10.25 6.71
CA GLN A 142 -1.12 -11.12 6.20
C GLN A 142 -0.81 -10.82 4.73
N SER A 143 -1.79 -10.46 3.92
CA SER A 143 -1.57 -10.09 2.52
C SER A 143 -1.00 -8.68 2.36
N GLY A 144 -0.95 -7.88 3.43
CA GLY A 144 -0.37 -6.53 3.44
C GLY A 144 -1.30 -5.44 2.92
N TYR A 145 -2.61 -5.69 2.84
CA TYR A 145 -3.59 -4.66 2.45
C TYR A 145 -3.97 -3.75 3.62
N ILE A 146 -4.05 -4.30 4.83
CA ILE A 146 -4.42 -3.53 6.02
C ILE A 146 -3.43 -3.74 7.16
N GLU A 147 -3.44 -2.83 8.11
CA GLU A 147 -2.71 -2.91 9.37
C GLU A 147 -3.67 -2.68 10.53
N ARG A 148 -3.60 -3.52 11.58
CA ARG A 148 -4.36 -3.32 12.82
C ARG A 148 -3.55 -2.47 13.81
N LYS A 149 -4.06 -1.29 14.15
CA LYS A 149 -3.49 -0.40 15.16
C LYS A 149 -4.41 -0.30 16.37
N LYS A 150 -4.22 -1.18 17.36
CA LYS A 150 -5.08 -1.30 18.56
C LYS A 150 -6.56 -1.46 18.16
N ASN A 151 -7.33 -0.37 18.19
CA ASN A 151 -8.77 -0.34 17.89
C ASN A 151 -9.09 0.22 16.50
N ASN A 152 -8.06 0.52 15.70
CA ASN A 152 -8.20 1.10 14.37
C ASN A 152 -7.62 0.20 13.29
N LEU A 153 -8.10 0.40 12.06
CA LEU A 153 -7.56 -0.15 10.83
C LEU A 153 -6.96 0.98 10.00
N ALA A 154 -5.78 0.73 9.44
CA ALA A 154 -5.09 1.63 8.53
C ALA A 154 -4.70 0.88 7.25
N TYR A 155 -4.38 1.63 6.20
CA TYR A 155 -3.78 1.05 5.00
C TYR A 155 -2.38 0.52 5.29
N SER A 156 -2.10 -0.68 4.80
CA SER A 156 -0.75 -1.21 4.68
C SER A 156 -0.24 -0.97 3.24
N PRO A 157 1.08 -1.00 2.98
CA PRO A 157 1.67 -0.55 1.72
C PRO A 157 1.06 -1.16 0.45
N ARG A 158 0.58 -2.41 0.49
CA ARG A 158 0.01 -3.06 -0.70
C ARG A 158 -1.25 -2.35 -1.20
N THR A 159 -2.12 -1.88 -0.30
CA THR A 159 -3.30 -1.10 -0.68
C THR A 159 -2.90 0.19 -1.37
N LEU A 160 -1.87 0.88 -0.87
CA LEU A 160 -1.43 2.15 -1.44
C LEU A 160 -0.78 1.99 -2.82
N ILE A 161 -0.11 0.86 -3.03
CA ILE A 161 0.57 0.51 -4.28
C ILE A 161 -0.41 -0.01 -5.34
N GLU A 162 -1.34 -0.89 -4.97
CA GLU A 162 -2.24 -1.54 -5.92
C GLU A 162 -3.52 -0.73 -6.17
N LEU A 163 -3.99 0.02 -5.18
CA LEU A 163 -5.20 0.83 -5.26
C LEU A 163 -4.81 2.32 -5.10
N PRO A 164 -4.48 3.03 -6.20
CA PRO A 164 -4.14 4.46 -6.14
C PRO A 164 -5.32 5.30 -5.63
N GLU A 165 -5.07 6.57 -5.33
CA GLU A 165 -6.08 7.45 -4.73
C GLU A 165 -7.39 7.50 -5.52
N ASP A 166 -7.32 7.62 -6.85
CA ASP A 166 -8.51 7.65 -7.71
C ASP A 166 -9.30 6.33 -7.64
N ALA A 167 -8.62 5.19 -7.60
CA ALA A 167 -9.27 3.89 -7.44
C ALA A 167 -9.96 3.78 -6.07
N ARG A 168 -9.33 4.26 -5.00
CA ARG A 168 -9.92 4.24 -3.65
C ARG A 168 -11.12 5.19 -3.53
N LYS A 169 -11.05 6.36 -4.15
CA LYS A 169 -12.19 7.29 -4.25
C LYS A 169 -13.36 6.65 -5.00
N HIS A 170 -13.09 6.03 -6.14
CA HIS A 170 -14.12 5.32 -6.90
C HIS A 170 -14.76 4.18 -6.08
N ILE A 171 -13.96 3.38 -5.36
CA ILE A 171 -14.47 2.35 -4.45
C ILE A 171 -15.38 2.97 -3.38
N CYS A 172 -15.01 4.11 -2.82
CA CYS A 172 -15.83 4.81 -1.82
C CYS A 172 -17.18 5.26 -2.40
N GLU A 173 -17.19 5.80 -3.63
CA GLU A 173 -18.40 6.21 -4.34
C GLU A 173 -19.34 5.03 -4.61
N GLU A 174 -18.82 3.92 -5.16
CA GLU A 174 -19.62 2.73 -5.44
C GLU A 174 -20.10 2.03 -4.16
N SER A 175 -19.27 1.96 -3.12
CA SER A 175 -19.66 1.40 -1.82
C SER A 175 -20.82 2.18 -1.18
N SER A 176 -20.86 3.51 -1.41
CA SER A 176 -21.95 4.38 -0.97
C SER A 176 -23.26 4.12 -1.69
N ARG A 177 -23.25 3.48 -2.87
CA ARG A 177 -24.46 3.11 -3.62
C ARG A 177 -24.99 1.73 -3.27
N LEU A 178 -24.10 0.81 -2.86
CA LEU A 178 -24.42 -0.61 -2.68
C LEU A 178 -24.72 -1.00 -1.23
N ILE A 179 -24.12 -0.30 -0.26
CA ILE A 179 -24.12 -0.73 1.16
C ILE A 179 -24.49 0.42 2.11
N PHE A 180 -24.88 1.59 1.59
CA PHE A 180 -25.31 2.75 2.38
C PHE A 180 -26.64 3.29 1.84
#